data_AF-A0A3N5R903-F1
#
_entry.id   AF-A0A3N5R903-F1
#
_cell.length_a   1.000
_cell.length_b   1.000
_cell.length_c   1.000
_cell.angle_alpha   90.00
_cell.angle_beta   90.00
_cell.angle_gamma   90.00
#
_symmetry.space_group_name_H-M   'P 1'
#
loop_
_entity.id
_entity.type
_entity.pdbx_description
1 polymer ?
#
loop_
_entity_poly.entity_id
_entity_poly.type
_entity_poly.pdbx_seq_one_letter_code
_entity_poly.pdbx_strand_id
1 'polypeptide(L)'
;MLIPKDLKEKICQMQPLIILGMHRSGTSLTVRLLKDMGIHLGTFLSRDAEAVHFQKINRRIYGSAGSKWGDVDSLIQAMQSKKFVQMHTEKALDILFPERRILNLNQDIQDYFGKKVWEAISNGNGVHWGWKDPRTSLTFPIWLKVFPNARFLHILRNGIDVAISIHRRSIKQHGKIY
;
A
#
# COMPACT_ATOMS: atom_id res chain seq x y z
N MET A 1 -6.08 21.62 2.23
CA MET A 1 -4.87 22.36 1.81
C MET A 1 -4.15 21.53 0.76
N LEU A 2 -3.58 22.17 -0.26
CA LEU A 2 -2.71 21.47 -1.23
C LEU A 2 -1.37 21.14 -0.58
N ILE A 3 -0.76 20.03 -0.98
CA ILE A 3 0.54 19.62 -0.45
C ILE A 3 1.63 20.45 -1.13
N PRO A 4 2.47 21.19 -0.38
CA PRO A 4 3.59 21.93 -0.95
C PRO A 4 4.53 21.04 -1.76
N LYS A 5 5.11 21.58 -2.85
CA LYS A 5 5.97 20.81 -3.76
C LYS A 5 7.24 20.27 -3.07
N ASP A 6 7.85 21.09 -2.23
CA ASP A 6 8.99 20.73 -1.38
C ASP A 6 8.65 19.57 -0.42
N LEU A 7 7.45 19.60 0.17
CA LEU A 7 6.99 18.54 1.05
C LEU A 7 6.73 17.23 0.29
N LYS A 8 6.15 17.30 -0.91
CA LYS A 8 6.01 16.16 -1.82
C LYS A 8 7.37 15.54 -2.14
N GLU A 9 8.33 16.35 -2.59
CA GLU A 9 9.68 15.88 -2.92
C GLU A 9 10.35 15.22 -1.71
N LYS A 10 10.26 15.85 -0.53
CA LYS A 10 10.77 15.30 0.72
C LYS A 10 10.15 13.94 1.05
N ILE A 11 8.82 13.80 0.95
CA ILE A 11 8.13 12.54 1.24
C ILE A 11 8.52 11.45 0.22
N CYS A 12 8.64 11.78 -1.07
CA CYS A 12 9.10 10.83 -2.08
C CYS A 12 10.54 10.35 -1.83
N GLN A 13 11.40 11.18 -1.23
CA GLN A 13 12.78 10.81 -0.88
C GLN A 13 12.91 10.08 0.46
N MET A 14 11.84 9.94 1.25
CA MET A 14 11.86 9.15 2.48
C MET A 14 12.08 7.65 2.21
N GLN A 15 12.31 6.90 3.29
CA GLN A 15 12.58 5.46 3.25
C GLN A 15 11.42 4.64 3.85
N PRO A 16 10.23 4.60 3.21
CA PRO A 16 9.13 3.82 3.73
C PRO A 16 9.48 2.33 3.82
N LEU A 17 9.00 1.67 4.87
CA LEU A 17 9.10 0.22 5.01
C LEU A 17 7.91 -0.45 4.31
N ILE A 18 8.16 -1.04 3.15
CA ILE A 18 7.16 -1.75 2.36
C ILE A 18 7.21 -3.24 2.74
N ILE A 19 6.14 -3.70 3.37
CA ILE A 19 6.00 -5.07 3.84
C ILE A 19 5.34 -5.90 2.75
N LEU A 20 6.11 -6.80 2.15
CA LEU A 20 5.70 -7.71 1.09
C LEU A 20 5.32 -9.07 1.68
N GLY A 21 4.36 -9.74 1.05
CA GLY A 21 3.92 -11.07 1.43
C GLY A 21 2.40 -11.21 1.47
N MET A 22 1.94 -12.45 1.30
CA MET A 22 0.52 -12.75 1.15
C MET A 22 -0.31 -12.47 2.43
N HIS A 23 -1.61 -12.19 2.26
CA HIS A 23 -2.59 -12.03 3.34
C HIS A 23 -2.50 -13.21 4.31
N ARG A 24 -2.12 -13.05 5.60
CA ARG A 24 -2.29 -14.04 6.69
C ARG A 24 -1.91 -13.49 8.08
N SER A 25 -2.14 -14.30 9.11
CA SER A 25 -1.78 -13.99 10.52
C SER A 25 -0.32 -13.60 10.72
N GLY A 26 0.63 -14.19 9.98
CA GLY A 26 2.05 -13.87 10.10
C GLY A 26 2.35 -12.44 9.67
N THR A 27 1.83 -12.00 8.52
CA THR A 27 2.02 -10.62 8.03
C THR A 27 1.27 -9.61 8.90
N SER A 28 0.08 -9.96 9.41
CA SER A 28 -0.65 -9.10 10.35
C SER A 28 0.04 -8.98 11.72
N LEU A 29 0.68 -10.04 12.23
CA LEU A 29 1.46 -9.98 13.47
C LEU A 29 2.65 -9.05 13.31
N THR A 30 3.40 -9.18 12.21
CA THR A 30 4.52 -8.29 11.91
C THR A 30 4.09 -6.83 11.86
N VAL A 31 2.97 -6.52 11.20
CA VAL A 31 2.42 -5.15 11.16
C VAL A 31 2.10 -4.64 12.57
N ARG A 32 1.55 -5.46 13.45
CA ARG A 32 1.25 -5.06 14.84
C ARG A 32 2.53 -4.78 15.63
N LEU A 33 3.50 -5.67 15.58
CA LEU A 33 4.79 -5.50 16.26
C LEU A 33 5.51 -4.23 15.79
N LEU A 34 5.57 -3.99 14.48
CA LEU A 34 6.21 -2.79 13.93
C LEU A 34 5.48 -1.51 14.33
N LYS A 35 4.15 -1.56 14.44
CA LYS A 35 3.35 -0.44 14.95
C LYS A 35 3.66 -0.17 16.43
N ASP A 36 3.79 -1.21 17.24
CA ASP A 36 4.16 -1.09 18.66
C ASP A 36 5.60 -0.54 18.82
N MET A 37 6.48 -0.79 17.86
CA MET A 37 7.81 -0.18 17.75
C MET A 37 7.80 1.28 17.24
N GLY A 38 6.62 1.87 17.01
CA GLY A 38 6.47 3.26 16.60
C GLY A 38 6.52 3.51 15.09
N ILE A 39 6.48 2.46 14.25
CA ILE A 39 6.38 2.65 12.80
C ILE A 39 4.93 2.96 12.41
N HIS A 40 4.71 4.10 11.74
CA HIS A 40 3.40 4.45 11.21
C HIS A 40 3.07 3.59 9.98
N LEU A 41 2.10 2.69 10.12
CA LEU A 41 1.69 1.78 9.03
C LEU A 41 0.39 2.19 8.34
N GLY A 42 -0.11 3.39 8.64
CA GLY A 42 -1.33 3.97 8.10
C GLY A 42 -2.41 4.20 9.16
N THR A 43 -3.13 5.31 9.04
CA THR A 43 -4.24 5.68 9.93
C THR A 43 -5.40 4.70 9.86
N PHE A 44 -5.69 4.21 8.65
CA PHE A 44 -6.80 3.28 8.40
C PHE A 44 -6.27 1.94 7.90
N LEU A 45 -6.35 0.94 8.77
CA LEU A 45 -5.97 -0.43 8.48
C LEU A 45 -7.21 -1.31 8.27
N SER A 46 -7.13 -2.21 7.30
CA SER A 46 -8.13 -3.27 7.15
C SER A 46 -8.00 -4.32 8.26
N ARG A 47 -8.95 -5.26 8.32
CA ARG A 47 -8.90 -6.39 9.26
C ARG A 47 -7.62 -7.23 9.14
N ASP A 48 -7.01 -7.29 7.95
CA ASP A 48 -5.76 -8.02 7.68
C ASP A 48 -4.51 -7.15 7.86
N ALA A 49 -4.65 -6.00 8.54
CA ALA A 49 -3.59 -5.04 8.81
C ALA A 49 -2.98 -4.47 7.54
N GLU A 50 -3.82 -4.14 6.56
CA GLU A 50 -3.41 -3.53 5.29
C GLU A 50 -3.73 -2.06 5.28
N ALA A 51 -2.81 -1.23 4.79
CA ALA A 51 -3.08 0.19 4.63
C ALA A 51 -4.16 0.38 3.56
N VAL A 52 -5.37 0.75 3.98
CA VAL A 52 -6.55 0.87 3.10
C VAL A 52 -6.28 1.85 1.96
N HIS A 53 -5.49 2.87 2.23
CA HIS A 53 -5.07 3.87 1.27
C HIS A 53 -4.30 3.25 0.08
N PHE A 54 -3.16 2.60 0.34
CA PHE A 54 -2.37 1.90 -0.69
C PHE A 54 -3.14 0.73 -1.31
N GLN A 55 -4.03 0.09 -0.53
CA GLN A 55 -4.91 -0.94 -1.05
C GLN A 55 -5.80 -0.44 -2.19
N LYS A 56 -6.40 0.74 -2.03
CA LYS A 56 -7.27 1.34 -3.06
C LYS A 56 -6.48 1.67 -4.33
N ILE A 57 -5.28 2.23 -4.19
CA ILE A 57 -4.41 2.56 -5.34
C ILE A 57 -4.03 1.28 -6.09
N ASN A 58 -3.55 0.26 -5.38
CA ASN A 58 -3.21 -1.02 -5.99
C ASN A 58 -4.41 -1.65 -6.71
N ARG A 59 -5.61 -1.63 -6.13
CA ARG A 59 -6.81 -2.17 -6.79
C ARG A 59 -7.13 -1.46 -8.10
N ARG A 60 -6.92 -0.14 -8.19
CA ARG A 60 -7.09 0.61 -9.44
C ARG A 60 -6.08 0.18 -10.51
N ILE A 61 -4.82 -0.05 -10.14
CA ILE A 61 -3.77 -0.54 -11.05
C ILE A 61 -4.10 -1.93 -11.59
N TYR A 62 -4.62 -2.83 -10.75
CA TYR A 62 -5.06 -4.15 -11.19
C TYR A 62 -6.22 -4.03 -12.18
N GLY A 63 -7.24 -3.24 -11.83
CA GLY A 63 -8.42 -3.05 -12.66
C GLY A 63 -8.09 -2.47 -14.05
N SER A 64 -7.11 -1.57 -14.16
CA SER A 64 -6.67 -1.04 -15.45
C SER A 64 -5.92 -2.05 -16.33
N ALA A 65 -5.37 -3.11 -15.75
CA ALA A 65 -4.81 -4.24 -16.49
C ALA A 65 -5.85 -5.34 -16.76
N GLY A 66 -7.14 -5.07 -16.55
CA GLY A 66 -8.20 -6.10 -16.63
C GLY A 66 -8.07 -7.21 -15.58
N SER A 67 -7.22 -7.02 -14.57
CA SER A 67 -6.86 -8.04 -13.59
C SER A 67 -7.61 -7.87 -12.28
N LYS A 68 -7.74 -8.97 -11.54
CA LYS A 68 -8.24 -8.98 -10.16
C LYS A 68 -7.23 -9.69 -9.27
N TRP A 69 -7.41 -9.64 -7.96
CA TRP A 69 -6.43 -10.29 -7.06
C TRP A 69 -6.31 -11.80 -7.28
N GLY A 70 -7.36 -12.46 -7.77
CA GLY A 70 -7.36 -13.89 -8.09
C GLY A 70 -6.93 -14.23 -9.53
N ASP A 71 -6.66 -13.24 -10.37
CA ASP A 71 -6.26 -13.39 -11.77
C ASP A 71 -5.26 -12.28 -12.12
N VAL A 72 -3.99 -12.65 -12.12
CA VAL A 72 -2.86 -11.71 -12.13
C VAL A 72 -2.04 -11.75 -13.41
N ASP A 73 -2.32 -12.66 -14.34
CA ASP A 73 -1.49 -12.87 -15.52
C ASP A 73 -1.46 -11.62 -16.41
N SER A 74 -2.62 -11.01 -16.64
CA SER A 74 -2.73 -9.76 -17.40
C SER A 74 -1.96 -8.60 -16.74
N LEU A 75 -1.92 -8.56 -15.40
CA LEU A 75 -1.12 -7.57 -14.67
C LEU A 75 0.38 -7.86 -14.83
N ILE A 76 0.79 -9.12 -14.70
CA ILE A 76 2.20 -9.51 -14.87
C ILE A 76 2.70 -9.11 -16.26
N GLN A 77 1.91 -9.39 -17.30
CA GLN A 77 2.22 -8.98 -18.67
C GLN A 77 2.27 -7.46 -18.80
N ALA A 78 1.27 -6.74 -18.27
CA ALA A 78 1.23 -5.28 -18.31
C ALA A 78 2.45 -4.64 -17.62
N MET A 79 2.90 -5.20 -16.49
CA MET A 79 4.05 -4.70 -15.72
C MET A 79 5.38 -4.84 -16.44
N GLN A 80 5.48 -5.67 -17.49
CA GLN A 80 6.67 -5.73 -18.36
C GLN A 80 6.80 -4.49 -19.25
N SER A 81 5.69 -3.76 -19.49
CA SER A 81 5.69 -2.54 -20.28
C SER A 81 6.18 -1.34 -19.46
N LYS A 82 7.32 -0.75 -19.88
CA LYS A 82 7.82 0.51 -19.30
C LYS A 82 6.77 1.63 -19.34
N LYS A 83 5.96 1.69 -20.41
CA LYS A 83 4.88 2.67 -20.57
C LYS A 83 3.79 2.48 -19.52
N PHE A 84 3.38 1.24 -19.27
CA PHE A 84 2.37 0.93 -18.24
C PHE A 84 2.88 1.32 -16.85
N VAL A 85 4.10 0.92 -16.50
CA VAL A 85 4.72 1.26 -15.21
C VAL A 85 4.83 2.77 -15.03
N GLN A 86 5.28 3.49 -16.07
CA GLN A 86 5.41 4.96 -16.02
C GLN A 86 4.07 5.66 -15.83
N MET A 87 3.08 5.33 -16.66
CA MET A 87 1.72 5.90 -16.56
C MET A 87 1.11 5.67 -15.17
N HIS A 88 1.29 4.48 -14.60
CA HIS A 88 0.75 4.17 -13.27
C HIS A 88 1.56 4.78 -12.13
N THR A 89 2.84 5.08 -12.34
CA THR A 89 3.64 5.89 -11.41
C THR A 89 3.10 7.31 -11.32
N GLU A 90 2.85 7.94 -12.47
CA GLU A 90 2.27 9.30 -12.53
C GLU A 90 0.89 9.33 -11.88
N LYS A 91 0.01 8.39 -12.23
CA LYS A 91 -1.31 8.29 -11.58
C LYS A 91 -1.24 8.06 -10.07
N ALA A 92 -0.27 7.27 -9.59
CA ALA A 92 -0.07 7.08 -8.16
C ALA A 92 0.38 8.39 -7.49
N LEU A 93 1.31 9.13 -8.09
CA LEU A 93 1.73 10.44 -7.62
C LEU A 93 0.58 11.45 -7.59
N ASP A 94 -0.29 11.46 -8.61
CA ASP A 94 -1.45 12.35 -8.66
C ASP A 94 -2.48 12.04 -7.56
N ILE A 95 -2.64 10.76 -7.21
CA ILE A 95 -3.53 10.35 -6.12
C ILE A 95 -2.92 10.70 -4.76
N LEU A 96 -1.62 10.46 -4.58
CA LEU A 96 -0.91 10.73 -3.33
C LEU A 96 -0.76 12.24 -3.08
N PHE A 97 -0.52 13.01 -4.13
CA PHE A 97 -0.20 14.43 -4.09
C PHE A 97 -1.04 15.22 -5.12
N PRO A 98 -2.37 15.30 -4.94
CA PRO A 98 -3.24 15.94 -5.90
C PRO A 98 -3.00 17.46 -5.96
N GLU A 99 -2.93 18.01 -7.18
CA GLU A 99 -2.83 19.47 -7.40
C GLU A 99 -4.13 20.22 -7.10
N ARG A 100 -5.25 19.50 -6.97
CA ARG A 100 -6.58 20.04 -6.64
C ARG A 100 -7.24 19.16 -5.59
N ARG A 101 -7.70 19.76 -4.49
CA ARG A 101 -8.45 19.03 -3.45
C ARG A 101 -9.94 19.13 -3.73
N ILE A 102 -10.55 18.00 -4.08
CA ILE A 102 -12.01 17.89 -4.16
C ILE A 102 -12.49 17.31 -2.82
N LEU A 103 -13.25 18.09 -2.06
CA LEU A 103 -13.82 17.68 -0.77
C LEU A 103 -14.58 16.35 -0.95
N ASN A 104 -14.34 15.40 -0.05
CA ASN A 104 -14.96 14.07 0.01
C ASN A 104 -14.61 13.06 -1.10
N LEU A 105 -13.68 13.35 -2.02
CA LEU A 105 -13.32 12.43 -3.12
C LEU A 105 -11.88 11.92 -3.09
N ASN A 106 -10.95 12.68 -2.53
CA ASN A 106 -9.53 12.33 -2.53
C ASN A 106 -9.10 11.90 -1.13
N GLN A 107 -8.78 10.61 -0.97
CA GLN A 107 -7.89 10.17 0.10
C GLN A 107 -6.48 10.35 -0.43
N ASP A 108 -5.75 11.36 0.03
CA ASP A 108 -4.37 11.66 -0.37
C ASP A 108 -3.36 11.13 0.69
N ILE A 109 -2.06 11.39 0.50
CA ILE A 109 -1.04 10.90 1.43
C ILE A 109 -1.21 11.49 2.85
N GLN A 110 -1.80 12.68 2.99
CA GLN A 110 -2.10 13.27 4.30
C GLN A 110 -3.15 12.42 5.04
N ASP A 111 -4.15 11.90 4.35
CA ASP A 111 -5.14 10.99 4.94
C ASP A 111 -4.52 9.65 5.38
N TYR A 112 -3.51 9.16 4.64
CA TYR A 112 -2.74 8.01 5.06
C TYR A 112 -1.96 8.26 6.36
N PHE A 113 -1.33 9.43 6.51
CA PHE A 113 -0.59 9.82 7.71
C PHE A 113 -1.49 10.17 8.90
N GLY A 114 -2.63 10.80 8.64
CA GLY A 114 -3.46 11.40 9.68
C GLY A 114 -2.82 12.66 10.28
N LYS A 115 -3.64 13.45 10.99
CA LYS A 115 -3.28 14.80 11.46
C LYS A 115 -1.94 14.86 12.22
N LYS A 116 -1.77 14.03 13.25
CA LYS A 116 -0.59 14.08 14.14
C LYS A 116 0.72 13.78 13.40
N VAL A 117 0.73 12.72 12.59
CA VAL A 117 1.93 12.32 11.85
C VAL A 117 2.23 13.30 10.73
N TRP A 118 1.18 13.81 10.07
CA TRP A 118 1.31 14.86 9.06
C TRP A 118 1.95 16.14 9.62
N GLU A 119 1.49 16.61 10.78
CA GLU A 119 2.07 17.75 11.48
C GLU A 119 3.55 17.51 11.81
N ALA A 120 3.90 16.32 12.31
CA ALA A 120 5.29 15.96 12.58
C ALA A 120 6.17 16.02 11.32
N ILE A 121 5.72 15.42 10.21
CA ILE A 121 6.44 15.45 8.92
C ILE A 121 6.60 16.88 8.41
N SER A 122 5.52 17.67 8.48
CA SER A 122 5.48 19.08 8.04
C SER A 122 6.45 19.95 8.84
N ASN A 123 6.58 19.69 10.14
CA ASN A 123 7.48 20.41 11.04
C ASN A 123 8.94 19.95 10.94
N GLY A 124 9.26 19.00 10.06
CA GLY A 124 10.64 18.54 9.90
C GLY A 124 11.01 17.31 10.72
N ASN A 125 10.11 16.80 11.56
CA ASN A 125 10.42 15.67 12.42
C ASN A 125 10.60 14.37 11.62
N GLY A 126 11.54 13.54 12.06
CA GLY A 126 11.72 12.20 11.53
C GLY A 126 10.52 11.32 11.86
N VAL A 127 9.96 10.66 10.85
CA VAL A 127 8.88 9.68 11.02
C VAL A 127 9.29 8.39 10.30
N HIS A 128 9.26 7.29 11.03
CA HIS A 128 9.33 5.96 10.44
C HIS A 128 7.93 5.55 10.00
N TRP A 129 7.76 5.29 8.71
CA TRP A 129 6.48 4.90 8.14
C TRP A 129 6.63 3.81 7.11
N GLY A 130 5.51 3.21 6.70
CA GLY A 130 5.51 2.13 5.74
C GLY A 130 4.11 1.58 5.50
N TRP A 131 3.98 0.56 4.68
CA TRP A 131 2.68 -0.09 4.53
C TRP A 131 2.83 -1.56 4.24
N LYS A 132 1.75 -2.28 4.53
CA LYS A 132 1.55 -3.66 4.10
C LYS A 132 0.37 -3.70 3.15
N ASP A 133 0.58 -4.33 2.01
CA ASP A 133 -0.46 -4.66 1.06
C ASP A 133 0.04 -5.80 0.15
N PRO A 134 -0.62 -6.97 0.11
CA PRO A 134 -0.15 -8.10 -0.70
C PRO A 134 -0.08 -7.79 -2.19
N ARG A 135 -0.92 -6.87 -2.68
CA ARG A 135 -0.93 -6.47 -4.08
C ARG A 135 0.30 -5.64 -4.45
N THR A 136 0.94 -4.99 -3.46
CA THR A 136 2.21 -4.26 -3.66
C THR A 136 3.32 -5.17 -4.16
N SER A 137 3.30 -6.49 -3.86
CA SER A 137 4.28 -7.42 -4.43
C SER A 137 4.28 -7.45 -5.96
N LEU A 138 3.12 -7.28 -6.61
CA LEU A 138 3.01 -7.27 -8.08
C LEU A 138 3.06 -5.87 -8.68
N THR A 139 2.69 -4.83 -7.92
CA THR A 139 2.82 -3.42 -8.36
C THR A 139 4.14 -2.78 -7.92
N PHE A 140 5.07 -3.59 -7.42
CA PHE A 140 6.33 -3.16 -6.82
C PHE A 140 7.17 -2.22 -7.70
N PRO A 141 7.36 -2.46 -9.02
CA PRO A 141 8.09 -1.53 -9.89
C PRO A 141 7.55 -0.10 -9.91
N ILE A 142 6.23 0.08 -9.73
CA ILE A 142 5.61 1.42 -9.65
C ILE A 142 6.03 2.10 -8.35
N TRP A 143 5.93 1.39 -7.23
CA TRP A 143 6.27 1.94 -5.92
C TRP A 143 7.77 2.27 -5.77
N LEU A 144 8.67 1.53 -6.44
CA LEU A 144 10.09 1.91 -6.51
C LEU A 144 10.32 3.24 -7.23
N LYS A 145 9.51 3.56 -8.24
CA LYS A 145 9.61 4.85 -8.91
C LYS A 145 9.04 5.99 -8.07
N VAL A 146 7.98 5.73 -7.30
CA VAL A 146 7.39 6.72 -6.39
C VAL A 146 8.29 6.99 -5.19
N PHE A 147 8.85 5.93 -4.58
CA PHE A 147 9.71 5.97 -3.40
C PHE A 147 11.03 5.23 -3.68
N PRO A 148 12.01 5.88 -4.35
CA PRO A 148 13.26 5.22 -4.76
C PRO A 148 14.10 4.71 -3.59
N ASN A 149 13.96 5.29 -2.40
CA ASN A 149 14.71 4.89 -1.20
C ASN A 149 13.91 3.95 -0.28
N ALA A 150 12.80 3.37 -0.75
CA ALA A 150 12.00 2.45 0.05
C ALA A 150 12.81 1.23 0.52
N ARG A 151 12.52 0.77 1.75
CA ARG A 151 13.09 -0.45 2.33
C ARG A 151 12.04 -1.54 2.32
N PHE A 152 12.47 -2.80 2.22
CA PHE A 152 11.56 -3.91 2.01
C PHE A 152 11.69 -4.96 3.10
N LEU A 153 10.55 -5.44 3.58
CA LEU A 153 10.46 -6.62 4.43
C LEU A 153 9.61 -7.66 3.72
N HIS A 154 10.25 -8.69 3.15
CA HIS A 154 9.55 -9.75 2.44
C HIS A 154 9.32 -10.95 3.37
N ILE A 155 8.06 -11.19 3.70
CA ILE A 155 7.65 -12.30 4.58
C ILE A 155 7.34 -13.52 3.71
N LEU A 156 8.26 -14.49 3.71
CA LEU A 156 8.10 -15.75 3.02
C LEU A 156 7.40 -16.79 3.91
N ARG A 157 6.46 -17.53 3.34
CA ARG A 157 5.78 -18.67 3.98
C ARG A 157 5.54 -19.75 2.94
N ASN A 158 5.32 -20.99 3.39
CA ASN A 158 4.93 -22.06 2.50
C ASN A 158 3.59 -21.72 1.80
N GLY A 159 3.56 -21.83 0.47
CA GLY A 159 2.38 -21.52 -0.35
C GLY A 159 1.16 -22.38 -0.01
N ILE A 160 1.39 -23.64 0.40
CA ILE A 160 0.33 -24.57 0.82
C ILE A 160 -0.35 -24.03 2.09
N ASP A 161 0.43 -23.59 3.09
CA ASP A 161 -0.12 -23.02 4.33
C ASP A 161 -0.93 -21.76 4.08
N VAL A 162 -0.49 -20.94 3.12
CA VAL A 162 -1.19 -19.73 2.69
C VAL A 162 -2.53 -20.10 2.05
N ALA A 163 -2.54 -21.01 1.08
CA ALA A 163 -3.75 -21.49 0.42
C ALA A 163 -4.74 -22.11 1.40
N ILE A 164 -4.27 -23.04 2.25
CA ILE A 164 -5.12 -23.78 3.21
C ILE A 164 -5.89 -22.83 4.13
N SER A 165 -5.27 -21.79 4.68
CA SER A 165 -6.03 -20.87 5.55
C SER A 165 -6.58 -19.61 4.89
N ILE A 166 -6.31 -19.35 3.60
CA ILE A 166 -7.26 -18.56 2.80
C ILE A 166 -8.56 -19.35 2.67
N HIS A 167 -8.47 -20.64 2.31
CA HIS A 167 -9.63 -21.52 2.16
C HIS A 167 -10.42 -21.69 3.47
N ARG A 168 -9.77 -22.01 4.60
CA ARG A 168 -10.44 -22.08 5.92
C ARG A 168 -11.17 -20.79 6.33
N ARG A 169 -10.64 -19.62 5.94
CA ARG A 169 -11.29 -18.32 6.21
C ARG A 169 -12.50 -18.11 5.31
N SER A 170 -12.41 -18.47 4.03
CA SER A 170 -13.54 -18.42 3.11
C SER A 170 -14.71 -19.26 3.63
N ILE A 171 -14.46 -20.49 4.07
CA ILE A 171 -15.48 -21.38 4.66
C ILE A 171 -16.14 -20.72 5.88
N LYS A 172 -15.34 -20.16 6.81
CA LYS A 172 -15.86 -19.46 8.00
C LYS A 172 -16.69 -18.21 7.68
N GLN A 173 -16.48 -17.57 6.54
CA GLN A 173 -17.31 -16.43 6.10
C GLN A 173 -18.62 -16.90 5.46
N HIS A 174 -18.61 -17.98 4.70
CA HIS A 174 -19.81 -18.56 4.09
C HIS A 174 -20.75 -19.16 5.15
N GLY A 175 -20.21 -19.84 6.16
CA GLY A 175 -21.01 -20.41 7.26
C GLY A 175 -21.59 -19.41 8.26
N LYS A 176 -21.43 -18.09 8.05
CA LYS A 176 -22.06 -17.02 8.84
C LYS A 176 -23.23 -16.33 8.13
N ILE A 177 -23.49 -16.72 6.88
CA ILE A 177 -24.52 -16.14 6.02
C ILE A 177 -25.78 -17.04 5.99
N TYR A 178 -25.75 -18.18 6.69
CA TYR A 178 -26.88 -19.08 6.93
C TYR A 178 -27.14 -19.21 8.43
#